data_AF-A0A9P6JFZ9-F1
#
_entry.id   AF-A0A9P6JFZ9-F1
#
_cell.length_a   1.000
_cell.length_b   1.000
_cell.length_c   1.000
_cell.angle_alpha   90.00
_cell.angle_beta   90.00
_cell.angle_gamma   90.00
#
_symmetry.space_group_name_H-M   'P 1'
#
loop_
_entity.id
_entity.type
_entity.pdbx_description
1 polymer ?
#
loop_
_entity_poly.entity_id
_entity_poly.type
_entity_poly.pdbx_seq_one_letter_code
_entity_poly.pdbx_strand_id
1 'polypeptide(L)'
;MRWCGIHDKAVQQAWREKFTLCFIILLIGCTVAFMTLGFTYFLCPISQPQTFVRFNNTAYNGFYGVNGTIFDFTKAKLTGFDPKVLMPGGDVSNIFIRNNIPSCQGLTSAAARFDNCDKEAGGCLAGHAGSKEYLQSIGAVASNDLKAGYDWEQMAVVNLMNFIVINGNVLNLNAYFRKNKNPIPGDELDAVLRHLRNREKPEGGRDATKLFFRKESLKGSASCLVDKFGAGFIDKASPGCFAADLFMYVATTVVMGIVLSRFAMAIIFDWFIAAKLARPPSKSKVHAMASAASSNSNLSGSTIAAPSPGKPLSRSPTGSSVSVGNPLELHTVMLVTCYSEGESSLRTTIESLAATEYPDNKKLLFIICDGIITGSAKQYNRAKVYAGYFRWKNRRVPTVLIVKCGGEEEQDKPKAGNRGKRDSQLILMNFFMRVTYNDRMTPLDFELFRKIQHLMQVTPDKFEIVLMVDADTKVYPSSLRLLMNCMNNDPLIMGLCGETKIANKRQSWVTAIQVFEYYISHHLGKGFESIFGGVT
;
A
#
# COMPACT_ATOMS: atom_id res chain seq x y z
N MET A 1 6.78 -5.22 34.18
CA MET A 1 6.19 -3.86 34.39
C MET A 1 6.54 -3.24 35.76
N ARG A 2 6.34 -3.92 36.91
CA ARG A 2 6.86 -3.43 38.21
C ARG A 2 8.39 -3.32 38.25
N TRP A 3 9.09 -4.20 37.54
CA TRP A 3 10.54 -4.18 37.38
C TRP A 3 11.07 -3.03 36.51
N CYS A 4 10.19 -2.33 35.78
CA CYS A 4 10.53 -1.18 34.93
C CYS A 4 10.17 0.17 35.59
N GLY A 5 9.89 0.19 36.90
CA GLY A 5 9.61 1.42 37.66
C GLY A 5 8.22 2.04 37.46
N ILE A 6 7.32 1.40 36.70
CA ILE A 6 5.96 1.93 36.45
C ILE A 6 4.97 1.28 37.43
N HIS A 7 4.62 2.00 38.49
CA HIS A 7 3.75 1.49 39.57
C HIS A 7 2.26 1.81 39.38
N ASP A 8 1.92 2.81 38.56
CA ASP A 8 0.53 3.25 38.36
C ASP A 8 -0.24 2.29 37.43
N LYS A 9 -1.42 1.83 37.87
CA LYS A 9 -2.29 0.90 37.13
C LYS A 9 -2.81 1.50 35.82
N ALA A 10 -3.11 2.80 35.78
CA ALA A 10 -3.59 3.47 34.57
C ALA A 10 -2.49 3.56 33.51
N VAL A 11 -1.27 3.89 33.94
CA VAL A 11 -0.09 3.92 33.07
C VAL A 11 0.25 2.52 32.56
N GLN A 12 0.12 1.49 33.40
CA GLN A 12 0.28 0.09 32.98
C GLN A 12 -0.76 -0.33 31.95
N GLN A 13 -2.02 0.09 32.08
CA GLN A 13 -3.06 -0.22 31.10
C GLN A 13 -2.78 0.49 29.76
N ALA A 14 -2.49 1.79 29.78
CA ALA A 14 -2.12 2.53 28.57
C ALA A 14 -0.89 1.91 27.88
N TRP A 15 0.12 1.50 28.66
CA TRP A 15 1.29 0.83 28.13
C TRP A 15 0.95 -0.53 27.50
N ARG A 16 0.07 -1.32 28.12
CA ARG A 16 -0.40 -2.61 27.55
C ARG A 16 -1.16 -2.41 26.25
N GLU A 17 -2.06 -1.43 26.19
CA GLU A 17 -2.82 -1.11 24.98
C GLU A 17 -1.87 -0.71 23.84
N LYS A 18 -0.90 0.18 24.12
CA LYS A 18 0.10 0.60 23.12
C LYS A 18 1.03 -0.55 22.70
N PHE A 19 1.50 -1.36 23.64
CA PHE A 19 2.36 -2.51 23.34
C PHE A 19 1.63 -3.57 22.51
N THR A 20 0.36 -3.84 22.84
CA THR A 20 -0.48 -4.78 22.09
C THR A 20 -0.67 -4.31 20.65
N LEU A 21 -0.91 -3.01 20.46
CA LEU A 21 -1.02 -2.41 19.14
C LEU A 21 0.28 -2.58 18.33
N CYS A 22 1.44 -2.26 18.92
CA CYS A 22 2.73 -2.46 18.26
C CYS A 22 3.02 -3.93 17.93
N PHE A 23 2.65 -4.86 18.82
CA PHE A 23 2.83 -6.29 18.61
C PHE A 23 1.97 -6.82 17.46
N ILE A 24 0.71 -6.39 17.37
CA ILE A 24 -0.18 -6.74 16.26
C ILE A 24 0.38 -6.21 14.94
N ILE A 25 0.85 -4.95 14.90
CA ILE A 25 1.48 -4.39 13.70
C ILE A 25 2.71 -5.21 13.30
N LEU A 26 3.55 -5.60 14.26
CA LEU A 26 4.73 -6.42 13.99
C LEU A 26 4.34 -7.78 13.42
N LEU A 27 3.33 -8.45 13.98
CA LEU A 27 2.85 -9.73 13.46
C LEU A 27 2.31 -9.62 12.04
N ILE A 28 1.50 -8.60 11.76
CA ILE A 28 0.97 -8.35 10.41
C ILE A 28 2.13 -8.03 9.45
N GLY A 29 3.07 -7.18 9.87
CA GLY A 29 4.25 -6.83 9.07
C GLY A 29 5.14 -8.04 8.75
N CYS A 30 5.43 -8.88 9.74
CA CYS A 30 6.14 -10.14 9.56
C CYS A 30 5.40 -11.10 8.64
N THR A 31 4.07 -11.19 8.76
CA THR A 31 3.24 -12.04 7.89
C THR A 31 3.30 -11.56 6.44
N VAL A 32 3.15 -10.24 6.21
CA VAL A 32 3.25 -9.66 4.87
C VAL A 32 4.65 -9.86 4.31
N ALA A 33 5.71 -9.59 5.09
CA ALA A 33 7.10 -9.79 4.65
C ALA A 33 7.41 -11.27 4.35
N PHE A 34 6.90 -12.19 5.16
CA PHE A 34 7.01 -13.62 4.89
C PHE A 34 6.27 -13.99 3.61
N MET A 35 5.04 -13.49 3.42
CA MET A 35 4.25 -13.76 2.21
C MET A 35 4.91 -13.20 0.95
N THR A 36 5.58 -12.05 1.01
CA THR A 36 6.22 -11.42 -0.16
C THR A 36 7.61 -11.95 -0.47
N LEU A 37 8.41 -12.28 0.55
CA LEU A 37 9.83 -12.65 0.38
C LEU A 37 10.13 -14.11 0.77
N GLY A 38 9.45 -14.65 1.78
CA GLY A 38 9.72 -15.98 2.34
C GLY A 38 8.89 -17.12 1.74
N PHE A 39 7.70 -16.81 1.22
CA PHE A 39 6.75 -17.80 0.72
C PHE A 39 7.29 -18.55 -0.51
N THR A 40 7.98 -17.85 -1.40
CA THR A 40 8.66 -18.45 -2.56
C THR A 40 9.73 -19.43 -2.13
N TYR A 41 10.53 -19.08 -1.11
CA TYR A 41 11.56 -19.98 -0.58
C TYR A 41 10.96 -21.23 0.09
N PHE A 42 9.81 -21.08 0.77
CA PHE A 42 9.13 -22.19 1.44
C PHE A 42 8.49 -23.18 0.45
N LEU A 43 7.80 -22.69 -0.58
CA LEU A 43 7.15 -23.53 -1.58
C LEU A 43 8.11 -24.05 -2.66
N CYS A 44 9.21 -23.33 -2.91
CA CYS A 44 10.20 -23.65 -3.93
C CYS A 44 11.61 -23.70 -3.31
N PRO A 45 11.95 -24.74 -2.52
CA PRO A 45 13.30 -24.91 -2.01
C PRO A 45 14.27 -25.20 -3.18
N ILE A 46 15.45 -24.57 -3.13
CA ILE A 46 16.54 -24.71 -4.13
C ILE A 46 16.99 -26.19 -4.26
N SER A 47 16.72 -27.01 -3.24
CA SER A 47 17.05 -28.43 -3.13
C SER A 47 15.90 -29.37 -3.49
N GLN A 48 15.10 -29.07 -4.51
CA GLN A 48 14.36 -30.13 -5.18
C GLN A 48 15.39 -31.10 -5.79
N PRO A 49 15.26 -32.44 -5.63
CA PRO A 49 16.09 -33.37 -6.38
C PRO A 49 15.90 -33.01 -7.86
N GLN A 50 17.00 -32.64 -8.53
CA GLN A 50 17.00 -32.29 -9.95
C GLN A 50 16.52 -33.52 -10.72
N THR A 51 15.22 -33.67 -10.91
CA THR A 51 14.65 -34.79 -11.67
C THR A 51 15.02 -34.70 -13.14
N PHE A 52 15.55 -33.55 -13.58
CA PHE A 52 15.92 -33.27 -14.95
C PHE A 52 17.37 -32.78 -15.06
N VAL A 53 18.14 -33.41 -15.94
CA VAL A 53 19.43 -32.90 -16.41
C VAL A 53 19.16 -32.08 -17.67
N ARG A 54 19.43 -30.77 -17.59
CA ARG A 54 19.24 -29.85 -18.71
C ARG A 54 20.24 -30.12 -19.84
N PHE A 55 19.77 -29.98 -21.08
CA PHE A 55 20.62 -30.02 -22.26
C PHE A 55 21.75 -28.98 -22.18
N ASN A 56 22.97 -29.38 -22.55
CA ASN A 56 24.19 -28.56 -22.52
C ASN A 56 24.62 -28.10 -21.10
N ASN A 57 24.21 -28.81 -20.06
CA ASN A 57 24.71 -28.56 -18.70
C ASN A 57 26.08 -29.22 -18.50
N THR A 58 27.13 -28.42 -18.41
CA THR A 58 28.53 -28.88 -18.28
C THR A 58 28.82 -29.63 -16.98
N ALA A 59 27.98 -29.50 -15.94
CA ALA A 59 28.12 -30.25 -14.69
C ALA A 59 27.91 -31.77 -14.88
N TYR A 60 27.22 -32.17 -15.95
CA TYR A 60 26.89 -33.56 -16.27
C TYR A 60 27.65 -34.06 -17.50
N ASN A 61 28.91 -33.65 -17.66
CA ASN A 61 29.74 -34.10 -18.78
C ASN A 61 29.90 -35.62 -18.78
N GLY A 62 29.65 -36.27 -19.92
CA GLY A 62 29.62 -37.73 -20.06
C GLY A 62 28.28 -38.39 -19.73
N PHE A 63 27.26 -37.65 -19.31
CA PHE A 63 25.90 -38.14 -19.09
C PHE A 63 25.02 -37.87 -20.30
N TYR A 64 24.30 -38.89 -20.78
CA TYR A 64 23.46 -38.81 -21.98
C TYR A 64 22.10 -39.47 -21.78
N GLY A 65 21.10 -38.96 -22.50
CA GLY A 65 19.74 -39.48 -22.48
C GLY A 65 19.57 -40.70 -23.38
N VAL A 66 19.04 -41.78 -22.82
CA VAL A 66 18.52 -42.95 -23.56
C VAL A 66 17.05 -43.14 -23.18
N ASN A 67 16.15 -43.05 -24.16
CA ASN A 67 14.69 -43.10 -24.00
C ASN A 67 14.19 -42.14 -22.90
N GLY A 68 14.79 -40.94 -22.79
CA GLY A 68 14.43 -39.92 -21.81
C GLY A 68 14.98 -40.12 -20.39
N THR A 69 15.74 -41.19 -20.13
CA THR A 69 16.44 -41.43 -18.86
C THR A 69 17.93 -41.15 -19.02
N ILE A 70 18.57 -40.56 -18.00
CA ILE A 70 19.99 -40.21 -18.06
C ILE A 70 20.86 -41.38 -17.59
N PHE A 71 21.90 -41.68 -18.38
CA PHE A 71 22.92 -42.68 -18.08
C PHE A 71 24.31 -42.05 -18.11
N ASP A 72 25.18 -42.50 -17.22
CA ASP A 72 26.60 -42.14 -17.19
C ASP A 72 27.36 -43.01 -18.20
N PHE A 73 27.88 -42.40 -19.27
CA PHE A 73 28.68 -43.06 -20.30
C PHE A 73 30.19 -42.88 -20.12
N THR A 74 30.67 -42.28 -19.03
CA THR A 74 32.11 -42.02 -18.81
C THR A 74 32.97 -43.28 -18.87
N LYS A 75 32.42 -44.43 -18.47
CA LYS A 75 33.09 -45.75 -18.50
C LYS A 75 32.56 -46.67 -19.59
N ALA A 76 31.63 -46.20 -20.42
CA ALA A 76 30.97 -47.04 -21.40
C ALA A 76 31.91 -47.38 -22.57
N LYS A 77 31.91 -48.65 -23.00
CA LYS A 77 32.70 -49.12 -24.14
C LYS A 77 31.77 -49.47 -25.30
N LEU A 78 31.56 -48.52 -26.21
CA LEU A 78 30.78 -48.70 -27.43
C LEU A 78 31.62 -48.30 -28.64
N THR A 79 31.80 -49.21 -29.59
CA THR A 79 32.60 -48.99 -30.80
C THR A 79 31.94 -47.94 -31.70
N GLY A 80 32.66 -46.87 -32.04
CA GLY A 80 32.16 -45.79 -32.90
C GLY A 80 31.35 -44.71 -32.18
N PHE A 81 31.28 -44.75 -30.84
CA PHE A 81 30.69 -43.70 -30.02
C PHE A 81 31.78 -43.00 -29.20
N ASP A 82 32.03 -41.72 -29.49
CA ASP A 82 32.92 -40.89 -28.67
C ASP A 82 32.09 -39.93 -27.80
N PRO A 83 31.97 -40.20 -26.48
CA PRO A 83 31.22 -39.36 -25.55
C PRO A 83 31.83 -37.97 -25.34
N LYS A 84 32.98 -37.62 -25.93
CA LYS A 84 33.55 -36.27 -25.83
C LYS A 84 33.05 -35.30 -26.91
N VAL A 85 32.39 -35.80 -27.95
CA VAL A 85 31.94 -35.01 -29.11
C VAL A 85 30.49 -34.56 -28.98
N LEU A 86 29.72 -35.16 -28.07
CA LEU A 86 28.30 -34.84 -27.87
C LEU A 86 28.09 -33.80 -26.76
N MET A 87 27.01 -33.02 -26.87
CA MET A 87 26.62 -32.07 -25.83
C MET A 87 26.07 -32.84 -24.61
N PRO A 88 26.54 -32.54 -23.39
CA PRO A 88 26.04 -33.15 -22.16
C PRO A 88 24.52 -33.05 -22.03
N GLY A 89 23.88 -34.11 -21.54
CA GLY A 89 22.42 -34.19 -21.43
C GLY A 89 21.68 -34.36 -22.77
N GLY A 90 22.40 -34.50 -23.88
CA GLY A 90 21.83 -34.78 -25.20
C GLY A 90 21.27 -36.19 -25.35
N ASP A 91 20.36 -36.36 -26.31
CA ASP A 91 19.75 -37.66 -26.63
C ASP A 91 20.63 -38.49 -27.57
N VAL A 92 20.99 -39.68 -27.11
CA VAL A 92 21.77 -40.68 -27.88
C VAL A 92 20.92 -41.88 -28.27
N SER A 93 19.63 -41.86 -28.01
CA SER A 93 18.78 -43.03 -28.18
C SER A 93 18.74 -43.61 -29.60
N ASN A 94 18.97 -42.77 -30.61
CA ASN A 94 18.98 -43.19 -32.01
C ASN A 94 20.09 -44.20 -32.36
N ILE A 95 21.12 -44.38 -31.50
CA ILE A 95 22.19 -45.38 -31.72
C ILE A 95 21.76 -46.81 -31.35
N PHE A 96 20.66 -46.97 -30.62
CA PHE A 96 20.12 -48.25 -30.17
C PHE A 96 18.89 -48.66 -30.97
N ILE A 97 18.63 -49.96 -31.09
CA ILE A 97 17.46 -50.47 -31.83
C ILE A 97 16.15 -50.02 -31.16
N ARG A 98 15.26 -49.41 -31.94
CA ARG A 98 13.89 -49.01 -31.52
C ARG A 98 12.82 -49.60 -32.45
N ASN A 99 12.92 -50.89 -32.70
CA ASN A 99 12.01 -51.62 -33.58
C ASN A 99 10.90 -52.32 -32.80
N ASN A 100 9.76 -52.56 -33.46
CA ASN A 100 8.57 -53.23 -32.91
C ASN A 100 7.90 -52.51 -31.72
N ILE A 101 7.38 -51.32 -31.96
CA ILE A 101 6.66 -50.52 -30.97
C ILE A 101 5.15 -50.79 -31.05
N PRO A 102 4.49 -51.29 -29.99
CA PRO A 102 3.07 -51.64 -30.00
C PRO A 102 2.16 -50.47 -30.38
N SER A 103 2.45 -49.26 -29.90
CA SER A 103 1.66 -48.06 -30.19
C SER A 103 1.72 -47.60 -31.65
N CYS A 104 2.67 -48.13 -32.44
CA CYS A 104 2.79 -47.86 -33.88
C CYS A 104 2.13 -48.93 -34.76
N GLN A 105 1.59 -50.01 -34.19
CA GLN A 105 0.96 -51.08 -34.96
C GLN A 105 -0.33 -50.58 -35.63
N GLY A 106 -0.50 -50.88 -36.92
CA GLY A 106 -1.66 -50.44 -37.71
C GLY A 106 -1.55 -49.05 -38.34
N LEU A 107 -0.49 -48.27 -38.05
CA LEU A 107 -0.24 -46.98 -38.69
C LEU A 107 0.53 -47.15 -40.02
N THR A 108 0.15 -46.40 -41.04
CA THR A 108 0.73 -46.48 -42.40
C THR A 108 1.73 -45.36 -42.71
N SER A 109 1.82 -44.34 -41.86
CA SER A 109 2.69 -43.18 -42.07
C SER A 109 4.17 -43.56 -42.05
N ALA A 110 4.97 -42.83 -42.82
CA ALA A 110 6.40 -43.07 -42.96
C ALA A 110 7.14 -42.92 -41.62
N ALA A 111 6.72 -41.98 -40.77
CA ALA A 111 7.30 -41.83 -39.44
C ALA A 111 6.95 -43.03 -38.51
N ALA A 112 5.72 -43.56 -38.60
CA ALA A 112 5.30 -44.73 -37.81
C ALA A 112 6.03 -46.02 -38.25
N ARG A 113 6.38 -46.14 -39.54
CA ARG A 113 7.14 -47.29 -40.09
C ARG A 113 8.65 -47.10 -40.16
N PHE A 114 9.15 -45.91 -39.82
CA PHE A 114 10.57 -45.58 -39.84
C PHE A 114 11.45 -46.58 -39.07
N ASP A 115 12.51 -47.08 -39.68
CA ASP A 115 13.53 -47.87 -38.99
C ASP A 115 14.72 -46.95 -38.67
N ASN A 116 15.04 -46.79 -37.38
CA ASN A 116 16.14 -45.94 -36.96
C ASN A 116 17.52 -46.59 -37.22
N CYS A 117 17.56 -47.89 -37.50
CA CYS A 117 18.77 -48.63 -37.77
C CYS A 117 19.17 -48.69 -39.25
N ASP A 118 18.39 -48.06 -40.12
CA ASP A 118 18.75 -47.90 -41.53
C ASP A 118 20.09 -47.14 -41.67
N LYS A 119 20.96 -47.62 -42.56
CA LYS A 119 22.26 -46.98 -42.84
C LYS A 119 22.09 -45.55 -43.31
N GLU A 120 21.03 -45.24 -44.05
CA GLU A 120 20.73 -43.88 -44.51
C GLU A 120 20.21 -42.95 -43.40
N ALA A 121 19.70 -43.51 -42.30
CA ALA A 121 19.25 -42.77 -41.12
C ALA A 121 20.39 -42.47 -40.11
N GLY A 122 21.56 -43.10 -40.30
CA GLY A 122 22.71 -43.03 -39.39
C GLY A 122 23.13 -44.38 -38.79
N GLY A 123 22.29 -45.42 -38.92
CA GLY A 123 22.54 -46.77 -38.42
C GLY A 123 22.46 -46.91 -36.90
N CYS A 124 22.07 -48.09 -36.43
CA CYS A 124 22.17 -48.45 -35.02
C CYS A 124 23.56 -49.05 -34.76
N LEU A 125 24.46 -48.26 -34.18
CA LEU A 125 25.84 -48.68 -33.89
C LEU A 125 25.90 -49.87 -32.93
N ALA A 126 24.92 -50.00 -32.03
CA ALA A 126 24.94 -51.01 -30.98
C ALA A 126 24.40 -52.38 -31.40
N GLY A 127 23.60 -52.49 -32.47
CA GLY A 127 22.94 -53.75 -32.84
C GLY A 127 22.02 -54.37 -31.76
N HIS A 128 21.77 -53.64 -30.66
CA HIS A 128 20.96 -54.05 -29.52
C HIS A 128 19.97 -52.95 -29.14
N ALA A 129 18.86 -53.33 -28.53
CA ALA A 129 17.94 -52.38 -27.92
C ALA A 129 18.59 -51.69 -26.72
N GLY A 130 18.24 -50.43 -26.48
CA GLY A 130 18.74 -49.63 -25.35
C GLY A 130 18.10 -50.02 -24.01
N SER A 131 18.03 -51.33 -23.72
CA SER A 131 17.49 -51.82 -22.46
C SER A 131 18.46 -51.54 -21.31
N LYS A 132 17.94 -51.43 -20.08
CA LYS A 132 18.76 -51.13 -18.90
C LYS A 132 19.86 -52.17 -18.70
N GLU A 133 19.57 -53.42 -19.01
CA GLU A 133 20.46 -54.57 -18.86
C GLU A 133 21.62 -54.49 -19.86
N TYR A 134 21.35 -54.10 -21.12
CA TYR A 134 22.38 -53.91 -22.13
C TYR A 134 23.23 -52.66 -21.83
N LEU A 135 22.61 -51.56 -21.41
CA LEU A 135 23.34 -50.34 -21.04
C LEU A 135 24.31 -50.61 -19.87
N GLN A 136 23.88 -51.39 -18.88
CA GLN A 136 24.76 -51.82 -17.78
C GLN A 136 25.90 -52.71 -18.27
N SER A 137 25.67 -53.61 -19.23
CA SER A 137 26.71 -54.52 -19.73
C SER A 137 27.83 -53.78 -20.50
N ILE A 138 27.50 -52.66 -21.15
CA ILE A 138 28.50 -51.80 -21.81
C ILE A 138 29.18 -50.81 -20.85
N GLY A 139 28.80 -50.80 -19.57
CA GLY A 139 29.36 -49.90 -18.54
C GLY A 139 28.65 -48.56 -18.40
N ALA A 140 27.47 -48.39 -19.01
CA ALA A 140 26.62 -47.21 -18.83
C ALA A 140 25.70 -47.38 -17.61
N VAL A 141 25.93 -46.60 -16.55
CA VAL A 141 25.19 -46.73 -15.29
C VAL A 141 24.00 -45.78 -15.29
N ALA A 142 22.80 -46.33 -15.06
CA ALA A 142 21.60 -45.52 -14.90
C ALA A 142 21.72 -44.66 -13.63
N SER A 143 21.53 -43.35 -13.77
CA SER A 143 21.35 -42.52 -12.59
C SER A 143 19.90 -42.66 -12.15
N ASN A 144 19.66 -43.29 -11.00
CA ASN A 144 18.31 -43.42 -10.47
C ASN A 144 17.72 -42.00 -10.30
N ASP A 145 16.54 -41.79 -10.85
CA ASP A 145 15.72 -40.56 -10.78
C ASP A 145 16.09 -39.37 -11.70
N LEU A 146 17.15 -39.45 -12.51
CA LEU A 146 17.49 -38.38 -13.49
C LEU A 146 16.87 -38.63 -14.87
N LYS A 147 16.11 -37.66 -15.36
CA LYS A 147 15.52 -37.63 -16.72
C LYS A 147 16.20 -36.56 -17.57
N ALA A 148 16.14 -36.70 -18.88
CA ALA A 148 16.63 -35.67 -19.79
C ALA A 148 15.61 -34.51 -19.85
N GLY A 149 16.06 -33.30 -19.51
CA GLY A 149 15.24 -32.08 -19.48
C GLY A 149 15.64 -31.09 -20.56
N TYR A 150 14.65 -30.44 -21.15
CA TYR A 150 14.85 -29.40 -22.16
C TYR A 150 14.02 -28.15 -21.81
N ASP A 151 14.63 -26.98 -21.90
CA ASP A 151 13.93 -25.70 -21.73
C ASP A 151 13.29 -25.24 -23.04
N TRP A 152 12.19 -24.48 -22.98
CA TRP A 152 11.50 -23.94 -24.16
C TRP A 152 12.39 -23.07 -25.04
N GLU A 153 13.29 -22.30 -24.43
CA GLU A 153 14.27 -21.46 -25.14
C GLU A 153 15.30 -22.31 -25.90
N GLN A 154 15.73 -23.44 -25.33
CA GLN A 154 16.70 -24.34 -25.96
C GLN A 154 16.11 -25.00 -27.20
N MET A 155 14.83 -25.35 -27.16
CA MET A 155 14.10 -25.94 -28.31
C MET A 155 14.03 -25.02 -29.53
N ALA A 156 14.28 -23.71 -29.35
CA ALA A 156 14.37 -22.74 -30.43
C ALA A 156 15.75 -22.68 -31.11
N VAL A 157 16.79 -23.27 -30.49
CA VAL A 157 18.18 -23.23 -31.00
C VAL A 157 18.35 -24.14 -32.22
N VAL A 158 19.25 -23.74 -33.13
CA VAL A 158 19.55 -24.46 -34.38
C VAL A 158 19.95 -25.93 -34.15
N ASN A 159 20.69 -26.23 -33.07
CA ASN A 159 21.10 -27.60 -32.74
C ASN A 159 19.93 -28.54 -32.43
N LEU A 160 18.79 -28.00 -32.02
CA LEU A 160 17.55 -28.74 -31.74
C LEU A 160 16.49 -28.51 -32.83
N MET A 161 16.88 -28.12 -34.05
CA MET A 161 15.95 -27.82 -35.16
C MET A 161 14.98 -28.98 -35.47
N ASN A 162 15.47 -30.22 -35.36
CA ASN A 162 14.69 -31.43 -35.63
C ASN A 162 14.00 -32.00 -34.39
N PHE A 163 13.94 -31.25 -33.30
CA PHE A 163 13.23 -31.67 -32.10
C PHE A 163 11.85 -31.01 -32.05
N ILE A 164 10.86 -31.77 -31.59
CA ILE A 164 9.48 -31.30 -31.40
C ILE A 164 8.95 -31.75 -30.03
N VAL A 165 7.89 -31.10 -29.57
CA VAL A 165 7.26 -31.45 -28.29
C VAL A 165 5.84 -31.99 -28.52
N ILE A 166 5.52 -33.14 -27.92
CA ILE A 166 4.17 -33.71 -27.89
C ILE A 166 3.81 -34.08 -26.45
N ASN A 167 2.77 -33.44 -25.92
CA ASN A 167 2.25 -33.66 -24.57
C ASN A 167 3.33 -33.54 -23.47
N GLY A 168 4.26 -32.59 -23.64
CA GLY A 168 5.40 -32.39 -22.73
C GLY A 168 6.58 -33.35 -22.91
N ASN A 169 6.49 -34.32 -23.82
CA ASN A 169 7.62 -35.17 -24.23
C ASN A 169 8.37 -34.51 -25.39
N VAL A 170 9.69 -34.52 -25.33
CA VAL A 170 10.58 -34.02 -26.36
C VAL A 170 10.98 -35.19 -27.25
N LEU A 171 10.86 -35.02 -28.57
CA LEU A 171 11.13 -36.06 -29.56
C LEU A 171 12.31 -35.64 -30.44
N ASN A 172 13.25 -36.56 -30.68
CA ASN A 172 14.41 -36.36 -31.55
C ASN A 172 14.17 -36.98 -32.93
N LEU A 173 13.79 -36.16 -33.92
CA LEU A 173 13.52 -36.59 -35.30
C LEU A 173 14.74 -36.49 -36.23
N ASN A 174 15.95 -36.33 -35.69
CA ASN A 174 17.16 -36.20 -36.51
C ASN A 174 17.33 -37.36 -37.49
N ALA A 175 17.22 -38.61 -37.03
CA ALA A 175 17.37 -39.79 -37.88
C ALA A 175 16.29 -39.84 -38.98
N TYR A 176 15.05 -39.47 -38.66
CA TYR A 176 13.93 -39.43 -39.60
C TYR A 176 14.18 -38.44 -40.75
N PHE A 177 14.59 -37.21 -40.43
CA PHE A 177 14.86 -36.18 -41.44
C PHE A 177 16.18 -36.40 -42.19
N ARG A 178 17.13 -37.16 -41.64
CA ARG A 178 18.35 -37.58 -42.36
C ARG A 178 18.03 -38.54 -43.51
N LYS A 179 17.19 -39.55 -43.25
CA LYS A 179 16.72 -40.50 -44.26
C LYS A 179 15.77 -39.84 -45.25
N ASN A 180 14.72 -39.18 -44.75
CA ASN A 180 13.69 -38.57 -45.58
C ASN A 180 14.01 -37.09 -45.83
N LYS A 181 14.93 -36.80 -46.75
CA LYS A 181 15.34 -35.41 -47.06
C LYS A 181 14.21 -34.61 -47.69
N ASN A 182 13.48 -35.22 -48.62
CA ASN A 182 12.38 -34.59 -49.36
C ASN A 182 11.01 -34.94 -48.77
N PRO A 183 9.98 -34.07 -48.94
CA PRO A 183 8.61 -34.37 -48.55
C PRO A 183 8.07 -35.64 -49.20
N ILE A 184 7.30 -36.43 -48.45
CA ILE A 184 6.70 -37.67 -48.92
C ILE A 184 5.26 -37.37 -49.40
N PRO A 185 4.97 -37.49 -50.72
CA PRO A 185 3.62 -37.23 -51.24
C PRO A 185 2.59 -38.18 -50.62
N GLY A 186 1.47 -37.63 -50.14
CA GLY A 186 0.37 -38.42 -49.56
C GLY A 186 0.53 -38.78 -48.07
N ASP A 187 1.63 -38.40 -47.42
CA ASP A 187 1.80 -38.58 -45.96
C ASP A 187 1.49 -37.28 -45.21
N GLU A 188 0.28 -37.21 -44.62
CA GLU A 188 -0.16 -36.06 -43.81
C GLU A 188 0.75 -35.82 -42.60
N LEU A 189 1.31 -36.88 -42.01
CA LEU A 189 2.15 -36.79 -40.83
C LEU A 189 3.52 -36.18 -41.16
N ASP A 190 4.16 -36.60 -42.25
CA ASP A 190 5.42 -36.01 -42.74
C ASP A 190 5.26 -34.51 -43.05
N ALA A 191 4.16 -34.14 -43.71
CA ALA A 191 3.85 -32.74 -44.02
C ALA A 191 3.73 -31.89 -42.74
N VAL A 192 3.07 -32.42 -41.70
CA VAL A 192 2.94 -31.75 -40.40
C VAL A 192 4.29 -31.63 -39.68
N LEU A 193 5.08 -32.70 -39.64
CA LEU A 193 6.40 -32.68 -39.00
C LEU A 193 7.33 -31.65 -39.66
N ARG A 194 7.31 -31.53 -40.99
CA ARG A 194 8.09 -30.52 -41.73
C ARG A 194 7.57 -29.11 -41.52
N HIS A 195 6.26 -28.93 -41.45
CA HIS A 195 5.65 -27.64 -41.13
C HIS A 195 6.10 -27.13 -39.75
N LEU A 196 6.15 -28.02 -38.75
CA LEU A 196 6.63 -27.69 -37.41
C LEU A 196 8.14 -27.37 -37.40
N ARG A 197 8.95 -28.15 -38.14
CA ARG A 197 10.40 -27.95 -38.26
C ARG A 197 10.75 -26.58 -38.86
N ASN A 198 10.09 -26.21 -39.96
CA ASN A 198 10.42 -25.04 -40.78
C ASN A 198 9.81 -23.72 -40.27
N ARG A 199 9.24 -23.68 -39.06
CA ARG A 199 8.61 -22.49 -38.50
C ARG A 199 9.66 -21.43 -38.12
N GLU A 200 9.57 -20.22 -38.68
CA GLU A 200 10.57 -19.15 -38.54
C GLU A 200 10.71 -18.57 -37.12
N LYS A 201 9.68 -18.67 -36.27
CA LYS A 201 9.71 -18.22 -34.86
C LYS A 201 9.19 -19.32 -33.92
N PRO A 202 10.06 -20.21 -33.42
CA PRO A 202 9.66 -21.29 -32.52
C PRO A 202 9.59 -20.81 -31.06
N GLU A 203 9.07 -19.62 -30.76
CA GLU A 203 8.99 -19.03 -29.39
C GLU A 203 8.20 -19.91 -28.38
N GLY A 204 7.58 -21.01 -28.83
CA GLY A 204 7.02 -22.08 -28.00
C GLY A 204 7.60 -23.48 -28.30
N GLY A 205 8.90 -23.57 -28.62
CA GLY A 205 9.67 -24.82 -28.76
C GLY A 205 9.11 -25.89 -29.70
N ARG A 206 8.39 -25.47 -30.75
CA ARG A 206 7.71 -26.38 -31.71
C ARG A 206 6.76 -27.37 -31.02
N ASP A 207 5.93 -26.87 -30.09
CA ASP A 207 4.86 -27.66 -29.47
C ASP A 207 3.80 -28.09 -30.49
N ALA A 208 3.76 -29.39 -30.75
CA ALA A 208 2.85 -30.03 -31.68
C ALA A 208 1.57 -30.56 -31.00
N THR A 209 1.48 -30.48 -29.67
CA THR A 209 0.38 -31.07 -28.87
C THR A 209 -0.98 -30.64 -29.41
N LYS A 210 -1.23 -29.34 -29.54
CA LYS A 210 -2.51 -28.81 -30.05
C LYS A 210 -2.84 -29.33 -31.46
N LEU A 211 -1.84 -29.55 -32.31
CA LEU A 211 -2.02 -29.97 -33.69
C LEU A 211 -2.38 -31.46 -33.80
N PHE A 212 -1.72 -32.30 -33.01
CA PHE A 212 -1.95 -33.75 -32.97
C PHE A 212 -3.27 -34.12 -32.29
N PHE A 213 -3.68 -33.40 -31.24
CA PHE A 213 -4.93 -33.69 -30.52
C PHE A 213 -6.18 -33.04 -31.13
N ARG A 214 -6.03 -32.08 -32.05
CA ARG A 214 -7.16 -31.45 -32.76
C ARG A 214 -7.57 -32.21 -34.03
N LYS A 215 -6.62 -32.88 -34.70
CA LYS A 215 -6.88 -33.66 -35.92
C LYS A 215 -7.03 -35.12 -35.56
N GLU A 216 -8.20 -35.71 -35.82
CA GLU A 216 -8.45 -37.12 -35.49
C GLU A 216 -7.50 -38.08 -36.24
N SER A 217 -7.06 -37.71 -37.46
CA SER A 217 -6.08 -38.49 -38.24
C SER A 217 -4.70 -38.60 -37.59
N LEU A 218 -4.28 -37.59 -36.82
CA LEU A 218 -2.95 -37.53 -36.20
C LEU A 218 -2.92 -38.02 -34.75
N LYS A 219 -4.09 -38.03 -34.10
CA LYS A 219 -4.24 -38.39 -32.68
C LYS A 219 -3.68 -39.78 -32.37
N GLY A 220 -3.94 -40.77 -33.23
CA GLY A 220 -3.38 -42.13 -33.09
C GLY A 220 -1.86 -42.22 -33.31
N SER A 221 -1.28 -41.28 -34.06
CA SER A 221 0.17 -41.24 -34.29
C SER A 221 0.95 -40.59 -33.14
N ALA A 222 0.29 -39.84 -32.25
CA ALA A 222 0.96 -39.11 -31.16
C ALA A 222 1.71 -40.05 -30.20
N SER A 223 1.04 -41.10 -29.70
CA SER A 223 1.66 -42.08 -28.79
C SER A 223 2.79 -42.86 -29.46
N CYS A 224 2.58 -43.28 -30.72
CA CYS A 224 3.62 -43.92 -31.53
C CYS A 224 4.89 -43.07 -31.64
N LEU A 225 4.74 -41.78 -31.94
CA LEU A 225 5.90 -40.89 -32.09
C LEU A 225 6.63 -40.66 -30.77
N VAL A 226 5.91 -40.54 -29.65
CA VAL A 226 6.51 -40.37 -28.32
C VAL A 226 7.36 -41.59 -27.97
N ASP A 227 6.84 -42.80 -28.14
CA ASP A 227 7.57 -44.04 -27.83
C ASP A 227 8.76 -44.24 -28.78
N LYS A 228 8.62 -43.83 -30.04
CA LYS A 228 9.61 -44.07 -31.09
C LYS A 228 10.74 -43.07 -31.12
N PHE A 229 10.43 -41.79 -30.92
CA PHE A 229 11.38 -40.69 -31.03
C PHE A 229 11.65 -40.01 -29.69
N GLY A 230 11.10 -40.50 -28.58
CA GLY A 230 11.25 -39.91 -27.25
C GLY A 230 12.70 -39.70 -26.85
N ALA A 231 13.05 -38.46 -26.52
CA ALA A 231 14.39 -38.00 -26.19
C ALA A 231 14.48 -37.49 -24.74
N GLY A 232 13.37 -37.00 -24.19
CA GLY A 232 13.26 -36.51 -22.82
C GLY A 232 11.96 -35.74 -22.61
N PHE A 233 11.98 -34.80 -21.67
CA PHE A 233 10.80 -34.05 -21.26
C PHE A 233 11.10 -32.55 -21.22
N ILE A 234 10.08 -31.73 -21.38
CA ILE A 234 10.21 -30.30 -21.10
C ILE A 234 10.39 -30.11 -19.59
N ASP A 235 11.43 -29.37 -19.20
CA ASP A 235 11.64 -28.98 -17.80
C ASP A 235 10.49 -28.06 -17.40
N LYS A 236 9.60 -28.57 -16.54
CA LYS A 236 8.48 -27.81 -16.00
C LYS A 236 8.79 -27.54 -14.54
N ALA A 237 8.86 -26.26 -14.17
CA ALA A 237 8.83 -25.87 -12.76
C ALA A 237 7.66 -26.57 -12.07
N SER A 238 7.86 -27.00 -10.82
CA SER A 238 6.78 -27.65 -10.07
C SER A 238 5.58 -26.70 -9.98
N PRO A 239 4.33 -27.21 -10.01
CA PRO A 239 3.14 -26.36 -9.86
C PRO A 239 3.19 -25.45 -8.62
N GLY A 240 3.87 -25.91 -7.56
CA GLY A 240 4.12 -25.11 -6.35
C GLY A 240 5.03 -23.90 -6.58
N CYS A 241 6.13 -24.06 -7.34
CA CYS A 241 7.01 -22.95 -7.69
C CYS A 241 6.30 -21.92 -8.58
N PHE A 242 5.54 -22.38 -9.58
CA PHE A 242 4.77 -21.48 -10.45
C PHE A 242 3.71 -20.69 -9.66
N ALA A 243 2.98 -21.34 -8.75
CA ALA A 243 1.99 -20.68 -7.91
C ALA A 243 2.62 -19.65 -6.97
N ALA A 244 3.81 -19.94 -6.42
CA ALA A 244 4.54 -19.02 -5.56
C ALA A 244 5.02 -17.76 -6.31
N ASP A 245 5.57 -17.93 -7.51
CA ASP A 245 5.99 -16.80 -8.35
C ASP A 245 4.81 -15.92 -8.75
N LEU A 246 3.71 -16.54 -9.19
CA LEU A 246 2.48 -15.82 -9.53
C LEU A 246 1.97 -15.01 -8.34
N PHE A 247 1.94 -15.61 -7.15
CA PHE A 247 1.54 -14.92 -5.92
C PHE A 247 2.47 -13.75 -5.59
N MET A 248 3.79 -13.93 -5.70
CA MET A 248 4.78 -12.89 -5.41
C MET A 248 4.61 -11.68 -6.35
N TYR A 249 4.40 -11.90 -7.65
CA TYR A 249 4.18 -10.81 -8.60
C TYR A 249 2.89 -10.04 -8.30
N VAL A 250 1.79 -10.76 -8.00
CA VAL A 250 0.51 -10.13 -7.65
C VAL A 250 0.64 -9.32 -6.36
N ALA A 251 1.19 -9.91 -5.30
CA ALA A 251 1.36 -9.27 -4.00
C ALA A 251 2.25 -8.02 -4.10
N THR A 252 3.37 -8.12 -4.79
CA THR A 252 4.30 -6.99 -5.00
C THR A 252 3.64 -5.86 -5.79
N THR A 253 2.89 -6.18 -6.84
CA THR A 253 2.17 -5.19 -7.66
C THR A 253 1.13 -4.43 -6.83
N VAL A 254 0.36 -5.13 -5.99
CA VAL A 254 -0.66 -4.50 -5.13
C VAL A 254 -0.02 -3.59 -4.09
N VAL A 255 1.00 -4.07 -3.37
CA VAL A 255 1.69 -3.26 -2.33
C VAL A 255 2.34 -2.02 -2.95
N MET A 256 3.07 -2.19 -4.05
CA MET A 256 3.71 -1.09 -4.75
C MET A 256 2.66 -0.09 -5.29
N GLY A 257 1.53 -0.57 -5.82
CA GLY A 257 0.44 0.28 -6.30
C GLY A 257 -0.18 1.14 -5.19
N ILE A 258 -0.41 0.59 -3.99
CA ILE A 258 -0.93 1.35 -2.85
C ILE A 258 0.07 2.41 -2.40
N VAL A 259 1.36 2.07 -2.31
CA VAL A 259 2.41 3.02 -1.89
C VAL A 259 2.57 4.15 -2.92
N LEU A 260 2.65 3.81 -4.21
CA LEU A 260 2.82 4.78 -5.28
C LEU A 260 1.61 5.71 -5.44
N SER A 261 0.39 5.19 -5.29
CA SER A 261 -0.82 6.03 -5.34
C SER A 261 -0.85 7.03 -4.20
N ARG A 262 -0.53 6.62 -2.96
CA ARG A 262 -0.43 7.54 -1.82
C ARG A 262 0.65 8.59 -2.00
N PHE A 263 1.80 8.20 -2.54
CA PHE A 263 2.90 9.12 -2.82
C PHE A 263 2.53 10.15 -3.90
N ALA A 264 1.95 9.70 -5.02
CA ALA A 264 1.50 10.60 -6.09
C ALA A 264 0.43 11.59 -5.61
N MET A 265 -0.54 11.11 -4.82
CA MET A 265 -1.55 11.94 -4.18
C MET A 265 -0.93 13.01 -3.27
N ALA A 266 0.00 12.63 -2.40
CA ALA A 266 0.68 13.59 -1.55
C ALA A 266 1.43 14.68 -2.33
N ILE A 267 2.11 14.32 -3.44
CA ILE A 267 2.75 15.29 -4.33
C ILE A 267 1.73 16.25 -4.94
N ILE A 268 0.60 15.72 -5.42
CA ILE A 268 -0.46 16.55 -6.04
C ILE A 268 -1.00 17.56 -5.01
N PHE A 269 -1.25 17.13 -3.78
CA PHE A 269 -1.75 18.01 -2.73
C PHE A 269 -0.75 19.13 -2.41
N ASP A 270 0.50 18.77 -2.16
CA ASP A 270 1.55 19.73 -1.77
C ASP A 270 1.83 20.75 -2.88
N TRP A 271 1.97 20.29 -4.13
CA TRP A 271 2.36 21.16 -5.24
C TRP A 271 1.22 22.01 -5.80
N PHE A 272 -0.02 21.51 -5.80
CA PHE A 272 -1.12 22.17 -6.52
C PHE A 272 -2.28 22.63 -5.62
N ILE A 273 -2.58 21.94 -4.52
CA ILE A 273 -3.81 22.16 -3.74
C ILE A 273 -3.53 23.04 -2.51
N ALA A 274 -2.50 22.73 -1.72
CA ALA A 274 -2.22 23.40 -0.45
C ALA A 274 -2.07 24.92 -0.60
N ALA A 275 -1.31 25.38 -1.60
CA ALA A 275 -1.08 26.80 -1.85
C ALA A 275 -2.32 27.54 -2.37
N LYS A 276 -3.35 26.84 -2.87
CA LYS A 276 -4.62 27.45 -3.32
C LYS A 276 -5.58 27.64 -2.15
N LEU A 277 -5.61 26.69 -1.21
CA LEU A 277 -6.48 26.70 -0.04
C LEU A 277 -6.12 27.82 0.96
N ALA A 278 -4.81 28.05 1.17
CA ALA A 278 -4.34 29.01 2.17
C ALA A 278 -4.35 30.48 1.71
N ARG A 279 -4.78 30.77 0.47
CA ARG A 279 -4.77 32.13 -0.08
C ARG A 279 -5.79 33.03 0.62
N PRO A 280 -5.57 34.34 0.70
CA PRO A 280 -6.60 35.26 1.19
C PRO A 280 -7.89 35.14 0.35
N PRO A 281 -9.07 35.10 0.99
CA PRO A 281 -10.34 34.96 0.29
C PRO A 281 -10.63 36.16 -0.63
N SER A 282 -11.22 35.88 -1.79
CA SER A 282 -11.63 36.93 -2.73
C SER A 282 -12.83 37.71 -2.18
N LYS A 283 -12.79 39.05 -2.32
CA LYS A 283 -13.87 39.96 -1.88
C LYS A 283 -15.23 39.66 -2.52
N SER A 284 -15.29 38.91 -3.63
CA SER A 284 -16.53 38.62 -4.37
C SER A 284 -17.32 37.39 -3.88
N LYS A 285 -16.69 36.43 -3.18
CA LYS A 285 -17.36 35.19 -2.70
C LYS A 285 -18.13 35.38 -1.38
N VAL A 286 -18.07 36.57 -0.80
CA VAL A 286 -18.44 36.89 0.59
C VAL A 286 -19.95 37.02 0.81
N HIS A 287 -20.73 37.31 -0.25
CA HIS A 287 -22.17 37.51 -0.12
C HIS A 287 -22.99 36.22 0.01
N ALA A 288 -22.39 35.03 -0.16
CA ALA A 288 -23.14 33.77 -0.17
C ALA A 288 -23.27 33.12 1.21
N MET A 289 -22.33 33.31 2.15
CA MET A 289 -22.37 32.65 3.47
C MET A 289 -23.19 33.40 4.52
N ALA A 290 -23.41 34.72 4.35
CA ALA A 290 -24.02 35.56 5.36
C ALA A 290 -25.56 35.43 5.48
N SER A 291 -26.22 34.43 4.89
CA SER A 291 -27.70 34.42 4.83
C SER A 291 -28.41 33.07 5.00
N ALA A 292 -27.73 31.99 5.39
CA ALA A 292 -28.42 30.71 5.58
C ALA A 292 -29.10 30.53 6.97
N ALA A 293 -28.78 31.37 7.96
CA ALA A 293 -29.26 31.19 9.34
C ALA A 293 -30.21 32.29 9.87
N SER A 294 -30.68 33.19 9.01
CA SER A 294 -31.62 34.26 9.42
C SER A 294 -32.79 34.41 8.45
N SER A 295 -33.55 33.34 8.24
CA SER A 295 -34.89 33.44 7.65
C SER A 295 -35.93 33.34 8.77
N ASN A 296 -36.22 34.48 9.42
CA ASN A 296 -37.56 34.85 9.85
C ASN A 296 -37.57 36.15 10.65
N SER A 297 -37.83 37.25 9.96
CA SER A 297 -38.74 38.31 10.41
C SER A 297 -38.72 39.41 9.36
N ASN A 298 -39.83 39.57 8.64
CA ASN A 298 -40.29 40.88 8.21
C ASN A 298 -41.75 40.75 7.79
N LEU A 299 -42.61 41.05 8.76
CA LEU A 299 -44.03 41.34 8.58
C LEU A 299 -44.21 42.85 8.62
N SER A 300 -44.88 43.35 7.58
CA SER A 300 -45.63 44.61 7.48
C SER A 300 -44.91 45.96 7.43
N GLY A 301 -45.30 46.75 6.43
CA GLY A 301 -45.25 48.22 6.51
C GLY A 301 -44.91 48.94 5.21
N SER A 302 -45.78 48.87 4.20
CA SER A 302 -45.70 49.72 3.02
C SER A 302 -46.02 51.19 3.36
N THR A 303 -45.14 52.14 3.02
CA THR A 303 -45.52 53.53 2.68
C THR A 303 -44.43 54.21 1.81
N ILE A 304 -44.75 54.29 0.52
CA ILE A 304 -44.68 55.40 -0.47
C ILE A 304 -43.61 56.52 -0.29
N ALA A 305 -42.91 56.78 -1.42
CA ALA A 305 -41.93 57.82 -1.77
C ALA A 305 -42.33 59.30 -1.47
N ALA A 306 -41.44 60.30 -1.45
CA ALA A 306 -40.72 60.90 -2.59
C ALA A 306 -39.67 61.98 -2.15
N PRO A 307 -38.79 62.48 -3.06
CA PRO A 307 -37.50 63.13 -2.75
C PRO A 307 -37.48 64.65 -2.94
N SER A 308 -36.44 65.33 -2.42
CA SER A 308 -36.05 66.68 -2.88
C SER A 308 -34.55 67.00 -2.67
N PRO A 309 -33.89 67.71 -3.61
CA PRO A 309 -32.43 67.92 -3.62
C PRO A 309 -32.02 69.34 -3.19
N GLY A 310 -30.87 69.50 -2.53
CA GLY A 310 -30.32 70.84 -2.30
C GLY A 310 -29.10 71.01 -1.38
N LYS A 311 -27.90 70.90 -1.98
CA LYS A 311 -26.65 71.67 -1.74
C LYS A 311 -25.87 71.59 -0.38
N PRO A 312 -24.55 71.91 -0.43
CA PRO A 312 -23.51 71.31 0.43
C PRO A 312 -22.97 72.25 1.52
N LEU A 313 -22.33 71.72 2.57
CA LEU A 313 -21.01 72.17 3.07
C LEU A 313 -20.59 71.42 4.35
N SER A 314 -19.35 70.92 4.28
CA SER A 314 -18.32 70.75 5.31
C SER A 314 -18.70 70.85 6.80
N ARG A 315 -18.44 69.76 7.53
CA ARG A 315 -17.90 69.84 8.89
C ARG A 315 -17.12 68.57 9.20
N SER A 316 -15.80 68.69 9.34
CA SER A 316 -14.98 67.69 10.03
C SER A 316 -15.46 67.55 11.47
N PRO A 317 -15.46 66.33 12.02
CA PRO A 317 -14.88 66.15 13.35
C PRO A 317 -13.90 64.97 13.37
N THR A 318 -12.70 65.29 13.86
CA THR A 318 -11.84 64.42 14.63
C THR A 318 -12.63 63.48 15.55
N GLY A 319 -12.40 62.18 15.41
CA GLY A 319 -12.96 61.15 16.30
C GLY A 319 -12.36 59.79 15.95
N SER A 320 -11.51 59.29 16.83
CA SER A 320 -10.99 57.91 16.93
C SER A 320 -11.52 56.93 15.88
N SER A 321 -10.63 56.50 14.97
CA SER A 321 -10.86 55.39 14.07
C SER A 321 -11.11 54.09 14.85
N VAL A 322 -12.37 53.82 15.19
CA VAL A 322 -12.82 52.45 15.39
C VAL A 322 -12.71 51.81 14.02
N SER A 323 -11.65 51.02 13.82
CA SER A 323 -11.50 50.18 12.64
C SER A 323 -12.67 49.21 12.61
N VAL A 324 -13.70 49.55 11.85
CA VAL A 324 -14.77 48.63 11.48
C VAL A 324 -14.08 47.48 10.76
N GLY A 325 -13.93 46.36 11.47
CA GLY A 325 -13.22 45.18 11.00
C GLY A 325 -13.80 44.68 9.68
N ASN A 326 -12.93 44.12 8.84
CA ASN A 326 -13.31 43.55 7.57
C ASN A 326 -14.39 42.46 7.84
N PRO A 327 -15.59 42.50 7.22
CA PRO A 327 -16.67 41.52 7.45
C PRO A 327 -16.33 40.07 7.04
N LEU A 328 -15.08 39.85 6.63
CA LEU A 328 -14.47 38.62 6.13
C LEU A 328 -13.84 37.74 7.20
N GLU A 329 -13.82 38.17 8.47
CA GLU A 329 -13.07 37.51 9.54
C GLU A 329 -14.01 36.79 10.52
N LEU A 330 -13.97 35.45 10.43
CA LEU A 330 -14.68 34.50 11.30
C LEU A 330 -14.26 34.70 12.76
N HIS A 331 -15.19 34.54 13.70
CA HIS A 331 -14.79 34.48 15.11
C HIS A 331 -14.34 33.06 15.45
N THR A 332 -13.23 32.97 16.17
CA THR A 332 -12.61 31.69 16.52
C THR A 332 -12.35 31.53 18.01
N VAL A 333 -12.64 30.34 18.52
CA VAL A 333 -12.25 29.91 19.86
C VAL A 333 -10.97 29.10 19.78
N MET A 334 -9.97 29.47 20.58
CA MET A 334 -8.72 28.74 20.74
C MET A 334 -8.77 27.95 22.04
N LEU A 335 -9.15 26.67 21.94
CA LEU A 335 -9.25 25.76 23.06
C LEU A 335 -7.88 25.23 23.46
N VAL A 336 -7.52 25.41 24.74
CA VAL A 336 -6.37 24.77 25.37
C VAL A 336 -6.87 23.99 26.59
N THR A 337 -6.70 22.67 26.56
CA THR A 337 -6.94 21.82 27.73
C THR A 337 -5.61 21.58 28.43
N CYS A 338 -5.49 22.02 29.67
CA CYS A 338 -4.33 21.81 30.51
C CYS A 338 -4.64 20.85 31.65
N TYR A 339 -3.62 20.12 32.07
CA TYR A 339 -3.66 19.05 33.05
C TYR A 339 -2.53 19.23 34.07
N SER A 340 -1.33 18.77 33.75
CA SER A 340 -0.15 18.80 34.64
C SER A 340 1.07 19.36 33.93
N GLU A 341 0.88 20.15 32.88
CA GLU A 341 1.97 20.78 32.15
C GLU A 341 2.64 21.84 33.03
N GLY A 342 3.97 21.94 32.91
CA GLY A 342 4.73 22.95 33.65
C GLY A 342 4.39 24.36 33.18
N GLU A 343 4.64 25.35 34.06
CA GLU A 343 4.38 26.77 33.77
C GLU A 343 5.04 27.21 32.45
N SER A 344 6.29 26.79 32.20
CA SER A 344 7.03 27.15 30.99
C SER A 344 6.35 26.65 29.71
N SER A 345 5.80 25.45 29.73
CA SER A 345 5.07 24.84 28.61
C SER A 345 3.76 25.60 28.36
N LEU A 346 2.95 25.80 29.40
CA LEU A 346 1.69 26.53 29.31
C LEU A 346 1.89 27.97 28.83
N ARG A 347 2.88 28.65 29.42
CA ARG A 347 3.27 30.01 29.02
C ARG A 347 3.63 30.06 27.54
N THR A 348 4.47 29.14 27.08
CA THR A 348 4.88 29.07 25.66
C THR A 348 3.67 28.91 24.74
N THR A 349 2.76 27.99 25.08
CA THR A 349 1.54 27.73 24.29
C THR A 349 0.63 28.95 24.25
N ILE A 350 0.27 29.51 25.41
CA ILE A 350 -0.66 30.65 25.51
C ILE A 350 -0.06 31.92 24.87
N GLU A 351 1.22 32.21 25.11
CA GLU A 351 1.91 33.35 24.50
C GLU A 351 1.99 33.19 22.97
N SER A 352 2.22 31.98 22.46
CA SER A 352 2.24 31.72 21.02
C SER A 352 0.87 31.90 20.36
N LEU A 353 -0.21 31.50 21.03
CA LEU A 353 -1.59 31.74 20.59
C LEU A 353 -1.94 33.23 20.61
N ALA A 354 -1.53 33.95 21.66
CA ALA A 354 -1.72 35.39 21.74
C ALA A 354 -0.96 36.14 20.63
N ALA A 355 0.24 35.65 20.29
CA ALA A 355 1.11 36.22 19.25
C ALA A 355 0.62 36.02 17.80
N THR A 356 -0.43 35.20 17.58
CA THR A 356 -0.97 34.97 16.23
C THR A 356 -1.41 36.25 15.52
N GLU A 357 -1.17 36.30 14.21
CA GLU A 357 -1.52 37.35 13.25
C GLU A 357 -3.02 37.31 12.91
N TYR A 358 -3.87 37.47 13.91
CA TYR A 358 -5.31 37.58 13.75
C TYR A 358 -5.87 38.62 14.74
N PRO A 359 -6.94 39.34 14.39
CA PRO A 359 -7.49 40.40 15.24
C PRO A 359 -7.92 39.90 16.61
N ASP A 360 -7.54 40.63 17.67
CA ASP A 360 -7.81 40.24 19.06
C ASP A 360 -9.30 40.25 19.41
N ASN A 361 -10.10 41.07 18.72
CA ASN A 361 -11.57 41.09 18.85
C ASN A 361 -12.27 39.94 18.12
N LYS A 362 -11.52 39.10 17.39
CA LYS A 362 -12.05 37.95 16.65
C LYS A 362 -11.58 36.60 17.21
N LYS A 363 -10.69 36.59 18.20
CA LYS A 363 -10.17 35.37 18.81
C LYS A 363 -10.40 35.36 20.32
N LEU A 364 -10.84 34.21 20.84
CA LEU A 364 -11.08 33.98 22.26
C LEU A 364 -10.15 32.85 22.73
N LEU A 365 -9.29 33.11 23.71
CA LEU A 365 -8.56 32.06 24.43
C LEU A 365 -9.53 31.36 25.39
N PHE A 366 -9.70 30.06 25.22
CA PHE A 366 -10.60 29.25 26.03
C PHE A 366 -9.79 28.15 26.71
N ILE A 367 -9.42 28.36 27.96
CA ILE A 367 -8.50 27.53 28.71
C ILE A 367 -9.29 26.69 29.71
N ILE A 368 -9.09 25.37 29.72
CA ILE A 368 -9.74 24.46 30.67
C ILE A 368 -8.67 23.72 31.47
N CYS A 369 -8.63 23.98 32.78
CA CYS A 369 -7.78 23.26 33.72
C CYS A 369 -8.51 22.00 34.23
N ASP A 370 -7.96 20.84 33.88
CA ASP A 370 -8.34 19.51 34.38
C ASP A 370 -7.34 19.09 35.47
N GLY A 371 -7.80 18.65 36.65
CA GLY A 371 -6.88 18.16 37.72
C GLY A 371 -6.19 16.84 37.36
N ILE A 372 -5.37 16.23 38.23
CA ILE A 372 -4.64 14.95 38.00
C ILE A 372 -5.54 13.69 38.18
N ILE A 373 -5.42 12.61 37.38
CA ILE A 373 -6.40 11.47 37.31
C ILE A 373 -6.36 10.57 38.55
N THR A 374 -7.55 10.23 39.08
CA THR A 374 -7.87 8.95 39.73
C THR A 374 -9.36 8.64 39.57
N GLY A 375 -9.67 7.51 38.93
CA GLY A 375 -10.80 6.63 39.26
C GLY A 375 -12.24 7.17 39.23
N SER A 376 -12.98 6.74 38.21
CA SER A 376 -14.43 6.48 38.16
C SER A 376 -15.32 7.03 39.29
N ALA A 377 -15.80 8.27 39.16
CA ALA A 377 -16.99 8.72 39.85
C ALA A 377 -17.82 9.69 38.98
N LYS A 378 -19.12 9.41 38.93
CA LYS A 378 -20.31 10.11 38.36
C LYS A 378 -20.12 11.29 37.37
N GLN A 379 -21.05 11.37 36.42
CA GLN A 379 -21.15 12.40 35.35
C GLN A 379 -21.31 13.86 35.87
N TYR A 380 -21.67 14.05 37.15
CA TYR A 380 -21.87 15.38 37.74
C TYR A 380 -20.54 16.05 38.14
N ASN A 381 -20.25 17.22 37.57
CA ASN A 381 -19.06 18.03 37.85
C ASN A 381 -19.43 19.49 38.12
N ARG A 382 -18.58 20.23 38.83
CA ARG A 382 -18.67 21.69 38.98
C ARG A 382 -17.40 22.35 38.45
N ALA A 383 -17.52 23.57 37.96
CA ALA A 383 -16.38 24.35 37.50
C ALA A 383 -16.56 25.84 37.83
N LYS A 384 -15.45 26.55 38.00
CA LYS A 384 -15.41 28.00 38.15
C LYS A 384 -15.00 28.64 36.83
N VAL A 385 -15.71 29.69 36.43
CA VAL A 385 -15.42 30.42 35.19
C VAL A 385 -14.83 31.79 35.52
N TYR A 386 -13.63 32.04 35.00
CA TYR A 386 -12.96 33.33 35.08
C TYR A 386 -12.91 33.95 33.69
N ALA A 387 -13.13 35.25 33.58
CA ALA A 387 -13.07 35.98 32.32
C ALA A 387 -12.21 37.21 32.48
N GLY A 388 -11.38 37.51 31.48
CA GLY A 388 -10.46 38.63 31.52
C GLY A 388 -9.65 38.72 30.23
N TYR A 389 -8.50 39.40 30.32
CA TYR A 389 -7.63 39.60 29.17
C TYR A 389 -6.23 39.06 29.46
N PHE A 390 -5.73 38.18 28.61
CA PHE A 390 -4.32 37.83 28.59
C PHE A 390 -3.53 38.97 27.96
N ARG A 391 -2.54 39.51 28.69
CA ARG A 391 -1.70 40.61 28.22
C ARG A 391 -0.50 40.05 27.48
N TRP A 392 -0.37 40.41 26.21
CA TRP A 392 0.79 40.05 25.39
C TRP A 392 1.35 41.31 24.73
N LYS A 393 2.53 41.75 25.17
CA LYS A 393 3.11 43.04 24.78
C LYS A 393 2.09 44.17 25.00
N ASN A 394 1.73 44.92 23.95
CA ASN A 394 0.73 45.99 23.99
C ASN A 394 -0.69 45.52 23.60
N ARG A 395 -0.90 44.21 23.40
CA ARG A 395 -2.18 43.61 23.01
C ARG A 395 -2.88 42.98 24.22
N ARG A 396 -4.20 42.96 24.17
CA ARG A 396 -5.07 42.32 25.17
C ARG A 396 -5.94 41.30 24.47
N VAL A 397 -5.72 40.02 24.75
CA VAL A 397 -6.46 38.93 24.13
C VAL A 397 -7.57 38.47 25.06
N PRO A 398 -8.84 38.51 24.65
CA PRO A 398 -9.96 37.96 25.41
C PRO A 398 -9.67 36.52 25.86
N THR A 399 -9.82 36.24 27.15
CA THR A 399 -9.57 34.91 27.73
C THR A 399 -10.67 34.51 28.69
N VAL A 400 -11.16 33.29 28.54
CA VAL A 400 -12.00 32.57 29.50
C VAL A 400 -11.20 31.39 30.03
N LEU A 401 -11.14 31.29 31.36
CA LEU A 401 -10.47 30.22 32.09
C LEU A 401 -11.52 29.44 32.90
N ILE A 402 -11.59 28.15 32.66
CA ILE A 402 -12.46 27.22 33.37
C ILE A 402 -11.60 26.33 34.24
N VAL A 403 -11.87 26.34 35.54
CA VAL A 403 -11.20 25.46 36.50
C VAL A 403 -12.22 24.45 36.99
N LYS A 404 -12.01 23.17 36.66
CA LYS A 404 -12.87 22.11 37.20
C LYS A 404 -12.61 21.95 38.69
N CYS A 405 -13.68 21.82 39.47
CA CYS A 405 -13.63 21.81 40.93
C CYS A 405 -14.28 20.57 41.55
N GLY A 406 -14.99 19.74 40.78
CA GLY A 406 -15.62 18.53 41.31
C GLY A 406 -16.90 18.77 42.12
N GLY A 407 -17.58 17.68 42.44
CA GLY A 407 -18.73 17.71 43.34
C GLY A 407 -18.31 18.01 44.80
N GLU A 408 -19.29 18.17 45.68
CA GLU A 408 -19.05 18.43 47.12
C GLU A 408 -18.26 17.28 47.78
N GLU A 409 -18.52 16.04 47.38
CA GLU A 409 -17.81 14.84 47.85
C GLU A 409 -16.33 14.75 47.38
N GLU A 410 -15.91 15.66 46.50
CA GLU A 410 -14.58 15.67 45.90
C GLU A 410 -13.72 16.85 46.37
N GLN A 411 -14.28 17.85 47.08
CA GLN A 411 -13.60 19.11 47.39
C GLN A 411 -12.28 18.96 48.17
N ASP A 412 -12.24 18.03 49.13
CA ASP A 412 -11.04 17.78 49.95
C ASP A 412 -10.09 16.76 49.33
N LYS A 413 -10.46 16.19 48.18
CA LYS A 413 -9.60 15.24 47.47
C LYS A 413 -8.61 16.03 46.61
N PRO A 414 -7.35 15.58 46.51
CA PRO A 414 -6.32 16.27 45.72
C PRO A 414 -6.62 16.37 44.21
N LYS A 415 -7.77 15.85 43.75
CA LYS A 415 -8.08 15.54 42.34
C LYS A 415 -9.56 15.80 42.00
N ALA A 416 -10.16 16.80 42.64
CA ALA A 416 -11.57 17.13 42.46
C ALA A 416 -11.89 17.53 41.00
N GLY A 417 -12.97 16.97 40.44
CA GLY A 417 -13.49 17.42 39.15
C GLY A 417 -12.81 16.88 37.90
N ASN A 418 -11.78 16.07 38.03
CA ASN A 418 -11.09 15.54 36.87
C ASN A 418 -11.84 14.39 36.20
N ARG A 419 -12.02 14.49 34.88
CA ARG A 419 -12.68 13.48 34.04
C ARG A 419 -11.95 13.25 32.70
N GLY A 420 -10.73 13.76 32.57
CA GLY A 420 -9.84 13.59 31.42
C GLY A 420 -10.11 14.55 30.25
N LYS A 421 -9.16 14.59 29.31
CA LYS A 421 -9.16 15.49 28.14
C LYS A 421 -10.48 15.49 27.35
N ARG A 422 -11.09 14.31 27.18
CA ARG A 422 -12.38 14.16 26.47
C ARG A 422 -13.49 14.95 27.17
N ASP A 423 -13.58 14.90 28.50
CA ASP A 423 -14.56 15.66 29.28
C ASP A 423 -14.33 17.17 29.13
N SER A 424 -13.08 17.62 29.17
CA SER A 424 -12.74 19.03 28.92
C SER A 424 -13.21 19.50 27.54
N GLN A 425 -12.98 18.69 26.49
CA GLN A 425 -13.46 19.01 25.15
C GLN A 425 -15.00 19.01 25.06
N LEU A 426 -15.68 18.13 25.80
CA LEU A 426 -17.14 18.08 25.85
C LEU A 426 -17.75 19.31 26.52
N ILE A 427 -17.07 19.98 27.45
CA ILE A 427 -17.57 21.26 28.01
C ILE A 427 -17.77 22.28 26.90
N LEU A 428 -16.77 22.46 26.03
CA LEU A 428 -16.84 23.39 24.92
C LEU A 428 -17.91 22.96 23.89
N MET A 429 -17.90 21.69 23.50
CA MET A 429 -18.80 21.17 22.47
C MET A 429 -20.27 21.22 22.90
N ASN A 430 -20.57 20.84 24.15
CA ASN A 430 -21.93 20.92 24.68
C ASN A 430 -22.40 22.36 24.83
N PHE A 431 -21.51 23.28 25.24
CA PHE A 431 -21.82 24.70 25.33
C PHE A 431 -22.24 25.26 23.96
N PHE A 432 -21.42 25.09 22.92
CA PHE A 432 -21.75 25.59 21.58
C PHE A 432 -22.95 24.89 20.96
N MET A 433 -23.13 23.59 21.20
CA MET A 433 -24.33 22.87 20.77
C MET A 433 -25.59 23.52 21.36
N ARG A 434 -25.62 23.74 22.69
CA ARG A 434 -26.76 24.36 23.36
C ARG A 434 -27.02 25.79 22.91
N VAL A 435 -25.96 26.58 22.70
CA VAL A 435 -26.09 27.94 22.18
C VAL A 435 -26.66 27.96 20.76
N THR A 436 -26.15 27.10 19.88
CA THR A 436 -26.52 27.08 18.45
C THR A 436 -27.95 26.58 18.25
N TYR A 437 -28.37 25.56 18.99
CA TYR A 437 -29.72 24.99 18.89
C TYR A 437 -30.75 25.64 19.83
N ASN A 438 -30.34 26.69 20.57
CA ASN A 438 -31.17 27.35 21.57
C ASN A 438 -31.80 26.36 22.58
N ASP A 439 -31.01 25.39 23.03
CA ASP A 439 -31.42 24.36 23.97
C ASP A 439 -31.25 24.85 25.43
N ARG A 440 -31.80 24.10 26.39
CA ARG A 440 -31.73 24.43 27.81
C ARG A 440 -30.29 24.46 28.31
N MET A 441 -29.83 25.66 28.69
CA MET A 441 -28.52 25.88 29.27
C MET A 441 -28.43 25.39 30.73
N THR A 442 -27.26 24.86 31.10
CA THR A 442 -26.90 24.61 32.51
C THR A 442 -26.40 25.89 33.17
N PRO A 443 -26.27 25.95 34.51
CA PRO A 443 -25.68 27.10 35.19
C PRO A 443 -24.28 27.45 34.67
N LEU A 444 -23.47 26.45 34.33
CA LEU A 444 -22.14 26.64 33.74
C LEU A 444 -22.23 27.29 32.34
N ASP A 445 -23.12 26.79 31.50
CA ASP A 445 -23.31 27.35 30.15
C ASP A 445 -23.79 28.80 30.22
N PHE A 446 -24.72 29.11 31.13
CA PHE A 446 -25.22 30.47 31.31
C PHE A 446 -24.12 31.43 31.78
N GLU A 447 -23.27 30.98 32.71
CA GLU A 447 -22.12 31.76 33.16
C GLU A 447 -21.10 31.99 32.04
N LEU A 448 -20.80 30.95 31.24
CA LEU A 448 -19.96 31.06 30.04
C LEU A 448 -20.56 32.04 29.03
N PHE A 449 -21.85 31.92 28.72
CA PHE A 449 -22.55 32.77 27.77
C PHE A 449 -22.40 34.24 28.15
N ARG A 450 -22.75 34.61 29.39
CA ARG A 450 -22.69 35.99 29.85
C ARG A 450 -21.28 36.56 29.84
N LYS A 451 -20.29 35.76 30.27
CA LYS A 451 -18.89 36.21 30.32
C LYS A 451 -18.30 36.37 28.93
N ILE A 452 -18.56 35.43 28.00
CA ILE A 452 -18.12 35.54 26.62
C ILE A 452 -18.77 36.74 25.95
N GLN A 453 -20.09 36.94 26.11
CA GLN A 453 -20.80 38.08 25.56
C GLN A 453 -20.25 39.42 26.08
N HIS A 454 -20.01 39.52 27.38
CA HIS A 454 -19.41 40.71 27.98
C HIS A 454 -17.98 40.97 27.50
N LEU A 455 -17.18 39.92 27.29
CA LEU A 455 -15.78 40.05 26.92
C LEU A 455 -15.58 40.35 25.44
N MET A 456 -16.36 39.68 24.58
CA MET A 456 -16.22 39.74 23.12
C MET A 456 -17.15 40.77 22.47
N GLN A 457 -18.14 41.29 23.21
CA GLN A 457 -19.18 42.20 22.70
C GLN A 457 -20.03 41.60 21.57
N VAL A 458 -19.99 40.28 21.42
CA VAL A 458 -20.81 39.49 20.50
C VAL A 458 -21.33 38.27 21.24
N THR A 459 -22.48 37.76 20.83
CA THR A 459 -23.05 36.54 21.39
C THR A 459 -22.24 35.32 20.94
N PRO A 460 -22.15 34.24 21.76
CA PRO A 460 -21.31 33.09 21.44
C PRO A 460 -21.70 32.37 20.15
N ASP A 461 -22.94 32.46 19.66
CA ASP A 461 -23.38 31.91 18.36
C ASP A 461 -22.61 32.48 17.15
N LYS A 462 -21.90 33.61 17.32
CA LYS A 462 -21.04 34.19 16.28
C LYS A 462 -19.68 33.51 16.11
N PHE A 463 -19.33 32.57 17.00
CA PHE A 463 -18.11 31.77 16.89
C PHE A 463 -18.34 30.57 16.00
N GLU A 464 -17.64 30.54 14.87
CA GLU A 464 -17.85 29.52 13.83
C GLU A 464 -16.75 28.46 13.86
N ILE A 465 -15.54 28.81 14.30
CA ILE A 465 -14.37 27.92 14.22
C ILE A 465 -13.76 27.67 15.60
N VAL A 466 -13.49 26.40 15.92
CA VAL A 466 -12.73 25.99 17.10
C VAL A 466 -11.34 25.51 16.67
N LEU A 467 -10.30 26.24 17.08
CA LEU A 467 -8.92 25.77 17.00
C LEU A 467 -8.57 25.06 18.31
N MET A 468 -8.25 23.77 18.24
CA MET A 468 -7.80 22.99 19.39
C MET A 468 -6.28 22.90 19.41
N VAL A 469 -5.66 23.27 20.54
CA VAL A 469 -4.21 23.24 20.71
C VAL A 469 -3.86 22.56 22.02
N ASP A 470 -2.90 21.64 21.95
CA ASP A 470 -2.39 20.96 23.13
C ASP A 470 -1.54 21.93 23.97
N ALA A 471 -1.54 21.73 25.29
CA ALA A 471 -0.88 22.61 26.26
C ALA A 471 0.66 22.68 26.13
N ASP A 472 1.26 21.83 25.30
CA ASP A 472 2.68 21.75 24.99
C ASP A 472 3.03 22.15 23.53
N THR A 473 2.09 22.77 22.82
CA THR A 473 2.27 23.13 21.42
C THR A 473 2.55 24.63 21.22
N LYS A 474 3.63 24.94 20.50
CA LYS A 474 3.93 26.31 20.05
C LYS A 474 3.33 26.58 18.68
N VAL A 475 2.47 27.59 18.59
CA VAL A 475 1.81 27.99 17.35
C VAL A 475 2.63 29.08 16.62
N TYR A 476 2.83 28.92 15.32
CA TYR A 476 3.51 29.97 14.53
C TYR A 476 2.58 31.19 14.34
N PRO A 477 3.12 32.42 14.29
CA PRO A 477 2.29 33.63 14.20
C PRO A 477 1.31 33.63 13.03
N SER A 478 1.70 33.10 11.88
CA SER A 478 0.86 33.04 10.67
C SER A 478 -0.17 31.91 10.67
N SER A 479 -0.04 30.90 11.55
CA SER A 479 -0.85 29.68 11.49
C SER A 479 -2.34 29.97 11.55
N LEU A 480 -2.80 30.73 12.56
CA LEU A 480 -4.23 31.02 12.73
C LEU A 480 -4.83 31.67 11.48
N ARG A 481 -4.15 32.66 10.89
CA ARG A 481 -4.58 33.35 9.67
C ARG A 481 -4.71 32.40 8.48
N LEU A 482 -3.74 31.50 8.28
CA LEU A 482 -3.77 30.53 7.18
C LEU A 482 -4.91 29.53 7.35
N LEU A 483 -5.12 29.01 8.56
CA LEU A 483 -6.19 28.06 8.86
C LEU A 483 -7.57 28.72 8.66
N MET A 484 -7.76 29.97 9.12
CA MET A 484 -9.01 30.72 8.90
C MET A 484 -9.26 30.99 7.41
N ASN A 485 -8.22 31.31 6.63
CA ASN A 485 -8.35 31.47 5.17
C ASN A 485 -8.85 30.20 4.49
N CYS A 486 -8.35 29.03 4.90
CA CYS A 486 -8.81 27.74 4.36
C CYS A 486 -10.31 27.53 4.60
N MET A 487 -10.77 27.70 5.85
CA MET A 487 -12.21 27.58 6.19
C MET A 487 -13.08 28.58 5.44
N ASN A 488 -12.59 29.81 5.24
CA ASN A 488 -13.36 30.83 4.54
C ASN A 488 -13.40 30.60 3.02
N ASN A 489 -12.34 30.04 2.44
CA ASN A 489 -12.28 29.73 1.01
C ASN A 489 -13.17 28.55 0.61
N ASP A 490 -13.35 27.60 1.53
CA ASP A 490 -14.15 26.40 1.32
C ASP A 490 -15.04 26.09 2.56
N PRO A 491 -16.33 26.46 2.53
CA PRO A 491 -17.27 26.21 3.63
C PRO A 491 -17.61 24.73 3.83
N LEU A 492 -17.26 23.85 2.88
CA LEU A 492 -17.55 22.42 2.99
C LEU A 492 -16.50 21.67 3.84
N ILE A 493 -15.39 22.33 4.18
CA ILE A 493 -14.38 21.78 5.06
C ILE A 493 -14.92 21.77 6.50
N MET A 494 -15.11 20.58 7.08
CA MET A 494 -15.53 20.45 8.48
C MET A 494 -14.36 20.51 9.46
N GLY A 495 -13.16 20.16 9.03
CA GLY A 495 -11.99 20.10 9.87
C GLY A 495 -10.71 20.35 9.09
N LEU A 496 -9.73 20.96 9.74
CA LEU A 496 -8.42 21.19 9.17
C LEU A 496 -7.32 20.87 10.18
N CYS A 497 -6.18 20.42 9.68
CA CYS A 497 -5.01 20.12 10.48
C CYS A 497 -3.84 20.98 10.01
N GLY A 498 -3.33 21.83 10.91
CA GLY A 498 -2.07 22.54 10.65
C GLY A 498 -0.88 21.58 10.67
N GLU A 499 0.18 21.93 9.94
CA GLU A 499 1.41 21.14 9.97
C GLU A 499 2.06 21.15 11.37
N THR A 500 2.20 19.97 11.97
CA THR A 500 2.83 19.80 13.30
C THR A 500 4.28 19.36 13.15
N LYS A 501 5.21 20.11 13.76
CA LYS A 501 6.65 19.80 13.76
C LYS A 501 7.15 19.58 15.18
N ILE A 502 7.89 18.50 15.37
CA ILE A 502 8.67 18.26 16.60
C ILE A 502 9.76 19.34 16.70
N ALA A 503 9.84 20.06 17.81
CA ALA A 503 10.86 21.10 18.00
C ALA A 503 12.25 20.51 18.34
N ASN A 504 12.28 19.42 19.10
CA ASN A 504 13.49 18.79 19.63
C ASN A 504 13.99 17.58 18.79
N LYS A 505 13.85 17.65 17.46
CA LYS A 505 14.12 16.56 16.51
C LYS A 505 15.46 15.82 16.68
N ARG A 506 16.47 16.50 17.21
CA ARG A 506 17.86 16.00 17.35
C ARG A 506 18.31 15.83 18.80
N GLN A 507 17.42 15.98 19.77
CA GLN A 507 17.80 15.94 21.18
C GLN A 507 18.16 14.52 21.65
N SER A 508 17.49 13.51 21.10
CA SER A 508 17.75 12.10 21.36
C SER A 508 17.47 11.23 20.14
N TRP A 509 18.01 10.00 20.15
CA TRP A 509 17.69 9.00 19.13
C TRP A 509 16.18 8.68 19.07
N VAL A 510 15.50 8.65 20.22
CA VAL A 510 14.04 8.44 20.30
C VAL A 510 13.28 9.56 19.58
N THR A 511 13.63 10.83 19.86
CA THR A 511 13.01 11.99 19.19
C THR A 511 13.33 12.06 17.71
N ALA A 512 14.49 11.55 17.27
CA ALA A 512 14.87 11.51 15.86
C ALA A 512 14.00 10.52 15.07
N ILE A 513 13.70 9.35 15.63
CA ILE A 513 12.80 8.36 15.02
C ILE A 513 11.37 8.90 14.91
N GLN A 514 10.90 9.60 15.96
CA GLN A 514 9.57 10.21 15.97
C GLN A 514 9.36 11.21 14.82
N VAL A 515 10.43 11.84 14.28
CA VAL A 515 10.31 12.75 13.13
C VAL A 515 9.72 12.04 11.93
N PHE A 516 10.16 10.81 11.66
CA PHE A 516 9.65 10.03 10.53
C PHE A 516 8.18 9.67 10.73
N GLU A 517 7.83 9.16 11.92
CA GLU A 517 6.45 8.82 12.26
C GLU A 517 5.52 10.04 12.17
N TYR A 518 5.94 11.19 12.69
CA TYR A 518 5.19 12.44 12.60
C TYR A 518 5.03 12.89 11.15
N TYR A 519 6.07 12.79 10.33
CA TYR A 519 5.97 13.16 8.92
C TYR A 519 4.99 12.24 8.15
N ILE A 520 5.07 10.92 8.35
CA ILE A 520 4.12 9.99 7.72
C ILE A 520 2.70 10.26 8.20
N SER A 521 2.48 10.39 9.51
CA SER A 521 1.12 10.46 10.08
C SER A 521 0.46 11.83 9.97
N HIS A 522 1.20 12.90 10.28
CA HIS A 522 0.66 14.26 10.36
C HIS A 522 0.82 15.07 9.07
N HIS A 523 1.74 14.69 8.18
CA HIS A 523 1.92 15.38 6.90
C HIS A 523 1.38 14.55 5.74
N LEU A 524 1.95 13.36 5.45
CA LEU A 524 1.52 12.54 4.32
C LEU A 524 0.12 11.94 4.50
N GLY A 525 -0.20 11.43 5.69
CA GLY A 525 -1.51 10.84 5.98
C GLY A 525 -2.65 11.87 5.87
N LYS A 526 -2.43 13.08 6.39
CA LYS A 526 -3.40 14.17 6.32
C LYS A 526 -3.51 14.77 4.92
N GLY A 527 -2.39 14.93 4.21
CA GLY A 527 -2.40 15.32 2.79
C GLY A 527 -3.07 14.29 1.87
N PHE A 528 -3.10 13.01 2.27
CA PHE A 528 -3.89 11.99 1.57
C PHE A 528 -5.39 12.12 1.89
N GLU A 529 -5.76 12.27 3.17
CA GLU A 529 -7.16 12.45 3.58
C GLU A 529 -7.82 13.67 2.93
N SER A 530 -7.06 14.76 2.75
CA SER A 530 -7.56 16.02 2.16
C SER A 530 -8.01 15.89 0.70
N ILE A 531 -7.55 14.88 -0.03
CA ILE A 531 -7.94 14.64 -1.43
C ILE A 531 -9.33 13.99 -1.53
N PHE A 532 -9.75 13.23 -0.52
CA PHE A 532 -11.05 12.53 -0.51
C PHE A 532 -12.19 13.39 0.06
N GLY A 533 -11.89 14.61 0.53
CA GLY A 533 -12.87 15.60 0.96
C GLY A 533 -13.36 15.41 2.40
N GLY A 534 -13.43 16.50 3.15
CA GLY A 534 -14.02 16.59 4.51
C GLY A 534 -13.05 17.03 5.61
N VAL A 535 -11.77 16.65 5.53
CA VAL A 535 -10.72 17.06 6.47
C VAL A 535 -9.47 17.44 5.68
N THR A 536 -8.96 18.67 5.85
CA THR A 536 -7.86 19.23 5.04
C THR A 536 -6.55 19.39 5.81
#